data_AF-A0A7C3ETE9-F1
#
_entry.id   AF-A0A7C3ETE9-F1
#
_cell.length_a   1.000
_cell.length_b   1.000
_cell.length_c   1.000
_cell.angle_alpha   90.00
_cell.angle_beta   90.00
_cell.angle_gamma   90.00
#
_symmetry.space_group_name_H-M   'P 1'
#
loop_
_entity.id
_entity.type
_entity.pdbx_description
1 polymer ?
#
loop_
_entity_poly.entity_id
_entity_poly.type
_entity_poly.pdbx_seq_one_letter_code
_entity_poly.pdbx_strand_id
1 'polypeptide(L)'
;MAKKADGRNSGTKYRPIGTNTNPIKFDTEGTDAHGREVNLIRDDSPTRIDVVSETLYYLGWAEYGSSESEPVWKIKRIEQIGSVWEQKFAGGEQFFRYAWDDRYTLTYL
;
A
#
# COMPACT_ATOMS: atom_id res chain seq x y z
N MET A 1 -0.86 59.55 12.65
CA MET A 1 -1.48 58.75 11.56
C MET A 1 -1.73 57.34 12.08
N ALA A 2 -2.91 56.79 11.81
CA ALA A 2 -3.57 55.76 12.61
C ALA A 2 -3.21 54.31 12.25
N LYS A 3 -3.31 53.41 13.24
CA LYS A 3 -3.32 51.93 13.12
C LYS A 3 -4.66 51.43 12.54
N LYS A 4 -4.61 50.46 11.62
CA LYS A 4 -5.63 49.41 11.31
C LYS A 4 -4.86 48.24 10.65
N ALA A 5 -4.75 47.00 11.14
CA ALA A 5 -5.66 45.97 11.65
C ALA A 5 -6.37 45.15 10.55
N ASP A 6 -6.03 43.86 10.41
CA ASP A 6 -6.91 42.67 10.25
C ASP A 6 -6.03 41.45 9.87
N GLY A 7 -6.26 40.19 10.26
CA GLY A 7 -7.38 39.55 10.96
C GLY A 7 -7.01 38.09 11.31
N ARG A 8 -7.81 37.50 12.20
CA ARG A 8 -7.70 36.20 12.90
C ARG A 8 -7.75 34.98 11.94
N ASN A 9 -7.13 33.84 12.28
CA ASN A 9 -7.85 32.69 12.87
C ASN A 9 -6.93 31.55 13.36
N SER A 10 -7.37 30.91 14.45
CA SER A 10 -6.77 29.85 15.25
C SER A 10 -7.23 28.46 14.78
N GLY A 11 -6.41 27.41 14.95
CA GLY A 11 -6.82 26.02 14.72
C GLY A 11 -5.76 24.95 15.08
N THR A 12 -5.71 24.61 16.36
CA THR A 12 -5.17 23.40 17.05
C THR A 12 -4.50 22.27 16.23
N LYS A 13 -3.22 21.93 16.52
CA LYS A 13 -2.71 20.86 17.44
C LYS A 13 -2.38 19.54 16.73
N TYR A 14 -1.13 19.08 16.85
CA TYR A 14 -0.81 17.73 17.36
C TYR A 14 0.59 17.74 18.00
N ARG A 15 0.70 17.13 19.19
CA ARG A 15 1.92 17.05 20.04
C ARG A 15 2.72 15.79 19.69
N PRO A 16 4.03 15.72 20.00
CA PRO A 16 4.93 14.70 19.45
C PRO A 16 4.77 13.36 20.17
N ILE A 17 4.89 12.25 19.43
CA ILE A 17 5.05 10.91 20.00
C ILE A 17 6.54 10.58 20.02
N GLY A 18 7.07 10.39 21.24
CA GLY A 18 8.44 10.00 21.50
C GLY A 18 8.72 8.55 21.12
N THR A 19 9.83 8.41 20.39
CA THR A 19 10.76 7.28 20.20
C THR A 19 10.37 5.91 20.77
N ASN A 20 10.21 4.93 19.86
CA ASN A 20 10.65 3.57 20.14
C ASN A 20 11.84 3.24 19.23
N THR A 21 12.94 2.91 19.88
CA THR A 21 14.26 2.61 19.34
C THR A 21 14.29 1.20 18.77
N ASN A 22 14.08 1.08 17.46
CA ASN A 22 14.73 0.06 16.63
C ASN A 22 14.65 0.54 15.18
N PRO A 23 15.77 0.89 14.52
CA PRO A 23 15.74 1.21 13.11
C PRO A 23 15.38 -0.07 12.36
N ILE A 24 14.20 -0.09 11.74
CA ILE A 24 13.92 -1.09 10.73
C ILE A 24 14.89 -0.79 9.59
N LYS A 25 15.87 -1.65 9.40
CA LYS A 25 16.81 -1.57 8.28
C LYS A 25 16.00 -1.78 7.01
N PHE A 26 15.80 -0.72 6.24
CA PHE A 26 15.28 -0.79 4.89
C PHE A 26 16.37 -0.26 3.97
N ASP A 27 16.96 -1.18 3.21
CA ASP A 27 18.16 -0.98 2.42
C ASP A 27 17.86 -0.14 1.17
N THR A 28 17.57 1.15 1.31
CA THR A 28 17.72 2.15 0.23
C THR A 28 17.77 3.54 0.85
N GLU A 29 18.96 3.97 1.28
CA GLU A 29 19.23 5.37 1.62
C GLU A 29 19.24 6.22 0.34
N GLY A 30 18.06 6.64 -0.10
CA GLY A 30 17.93 7.69 -1.11
C GLY A 30 17.80 9.03 -0.39
N THR A 31 18.85 9.85 -0.37
CA THR A 31 18.73 11.27 -0.08
C THR A 31 18.15 11.98 -1.32
N ASP A 32 17.24 12.93 -1.14
CA ASP A 32 16.88 13.79 -2.26
C ASP A 32 18.06 14.68 -2.67
N ALA A 33 17.94 15.42 -3.78
CA ALA A 33 18.98 16.34 -4.25
C ALA A 33 19.33 17.46 -3.25
N HIS A 34 18.61 17.58 -2.14
CA HIS A 34 18.80 18.56 -1.07
C HIS A 34 19.22 17.90 0.26
N GLY A 35 19.56 16.61 0.26
CA GLY A 35 20.00 15.89 1.46
C GLY A 35 18.90 15.69 2.50
N ARG A 36 17.61 15.80 2.13
CA ARG A 36 16.51 15.46 3.02
C ARG A 36 16.27 13.96 2.96
N GLU A 37 16.05 13.37 4.13
CA GLU A 37 15.50 12.03 4.23
C GLU A 37 14.11 12.02 3.57
N VAL A 38 14.02 11.43 2.39
CA VAL A 38 12.72 11.13 1.80
C VAL A 38 12.19 9.88 2.48
N ASN A 39 11.20 10.06 3.35
CA ASN A 39 10.37 8.96 3.79
C ASN A 39 9.48 8.53 2.62
N LEU A 40 10.06 7.74 1.71
CA LEU A 40 9.32 7.09 0.64
C LEU A 40 8.45 6.03 1.31
N ILE A 41 7.23 6.41 1.67
CA ILE A 41 6.19 5.44 1.98
C ILE A 41 6.05 4.62 0.70
N ARG A 42 6.60 3.40 0.68
CA ARG A 42 6.38 2.46 -0.42
C ARG A 42 4.86 2.28 -0.52
N ASP A 43 4.29 2.74 -1.62
CA ASP A 43 2.88 2.53 -1.90
C ASP A 43 2.68 1.04 -2.21
N ASP A 44 2.45 0.25 -1.16
CA ASP A 44 2.04 -1.16 -1.27
C ASP A 44 0.50 -1.27 -1.29
N SER A 45 -0.19 -0.18 -1.64
CA SER A 45 -1.62 -0.22 -1.90
C SER A 45 -1.88 -1.03 -3.18
N PRO A 46 -2.88 -1.91 -3.21
CA PRO A 46 -3.22 -2.64 -4.42
C PRO A 46 -3.77 -1.67 -5.46
N THR A 47 -3.26 -1.76 -6.68
CA THR A 47 -3.79 -1.06 -7.86
C THR A 47 -5.23 -1.51 -8.16
N ARG A 48 -5.57 -2.75 -7.77
CA ARG A 48 -6.89 -3.33 -8.00
C ARG A 48 -7.36 -4.21 -6.85
N ILE A 49 -8.65 -4.09 -6.55
CA ILE A 49 -9.35 -4.93 -5.57
C ILE A 49 -10.59 -5.51 -6.24
N ASP A 50 -10.77 -6.82 -6.12
CA ASP A 50 -11.99 -7.52 -6.51
C ASP A 50 -12.62 -8.14 -5.27
N VAL A 51 -13.85 -7.71 -4.97
CA VAL A 51 -14.66 -8.16 -3.82
C VAL A 51 -15.67 -9.18 -4.34
N VAL A 52 -15.38 -10.46 -4.15
CA VAL A 52 -16.25 -11.54 -4.65
C VAL A 52 -17.40 -11.81 -3.67
N SER A 53 -17.09 -11.75 -2.37
CA SER A 53 -18.07 -11.88 -1.30
C SER A 53 -17.58 -11.15 -0.06
N GLU A 54 -18.40 -11.17 1.01
CA GLU A 54 -17.99 -10.68 2.32
C GLU A 54 -16.76 -11.41 2.87
N THR A 55 -16.46 -12.62 2.38
CA THR A 55 -15.43 -13.53 2.88
C THR A 55 -14.30 -13.82 1.87
N LEU A 56 -14.32 -13.24 0.67
CA LEU A 56 -13.34 -13.51 -0.38
C LEU A 56 -13.02 -12.26 -1.21
N TYR A 57 -11.73 -11.93 -1.26
CA TYR A 57 -11.18 -10.78 -1.95
C TYR A 57 -9.93 -11.18 -2.73
N TYR A 58 -9.71 -10.52 -3.86
CA TYR A 58 -8.45 -10.57 -4.60
C TYR A 58 -7.85 -9.17 -4.66
N LEU A 59 -6.55 -9.08 -4.43
CA LEU A 59 -5.77 -7.85 -4.45
C LEU A 59 -4.69 -7.98 -5.50
N GLY A 60 -4.58 -6.98 -6.37
CA GLY A 60 -3.65 -6.95 -7.48
C GLY A 60 -2.75 -5.72 -7.41
N TRP A 61 -1.47 -5.94 -7.61
CA TRP A 61 -0.48 -4.88 -7.78
C TRP A 61 0.14 -5.01 -9.17
N ALA A 62 0.06 -3.92 -9.93
CA ALA A 62 0.71 -3.72 -11.22
C ALA A 62 0.86 -2.22 -11.46
N GLU A 63 1.58 -1.83 -12.50
CA GLU A 63 1.61 -0.43 -12.93
C GLU A 63 0.19 0.05 -13.29
N TYR A 64 -0.12 1.31 -13.00
CA TYR A 64 -1.43 1.87 -13.34
C TYR A 64 -1.63 1.82 -14.86
N GLY A 65 -2.73 1.21 -15.30
CA GLY A 65 -3.05 1.03 -16.71
C GLY A 65 -2.51 -0.25 -17.35
N SER A 66 -1.78 -1.10 -16.60
CA SER A 66 -1.45 -2.46 -17.06
C SER A 66 -2.69 -3.23 -17.48
N SER A 67 -2.57 -4.02 -18.55
CA SER A 67 -3.66 -4.87 -19.02
C SER A 67 -3.93 -6.01 -18.04
N GLU A 68 -5.19 -6.41 -17.89
CA GLU A 68 -5.57 -7.53 -17.00
C GLU A 68 -5.01 -8.87 -17.50
N SER A 69 -4.78 -9.00 -18.80
CA SER A 69 -4.24 -10.22 -19.41
C SER A 69 -2.71 -10.26 -19.44
N GLU A 70 -2.02 -9.17 -19.07
CA GLU A 70 -0.56 -9.12 -19.05
C GLU A 70 0.01 -9.82 -17.81
N PRO A 71 1.08 -10.62 -17.91
CA PRO A 71 1.69 -11.31 -16.79
C PRO A 71 2.60 -10.38 -15.96
N VAL A 72 2.08 -9.23 -15.56
CA VAL A 72 2.81 -8.18 -14.80
C VAL A 72 2.22 -7.96 -13.42
N TRP A 73 1.24 -8.78 -13.01
CA TRP A 73 0.57 -8.63 -11.73
C TRP A 73 1.21 -9.50 -10.66
N LYS A 74 1.36 -8.90 -9.47
CA LYS A 74 1.44 -9.61 -8.18
C LYS A 74 0.01 -9.75 -7.69
N ILE A 75 -0.41 -10.95 -7.28
CA ILE A 75 -1.79 -11.21 -6.88
C ILE A 75 -1.83 -11.88 -5.51
N LYS A 76 -2.72 -11.41 -4.65
CA LYS A 76 -2.99 -11.98 -3.32
C LYS A 76 -4.48 -12.30 -3.21
N ARG A 77 -4.80 -13.44 -2.60
CA ARG A 77 -6.14 -13.80 -2.15
C ARG A 77 -6.25 -13.56 -0.65
N ILE A 78 -7.33 -12.92 -0.24
CA ILE A 78 -7.74 -12.80 1.16
C ILE A 78 -9.06 -13.54 1.30
N GLU A 79 -9.07 -14.56 2.15
CA GLU A 79 -10.26 -15.41 2.35
C GLU A 79 -10.51 -15.66 3.83
N GLN A 80 -11.77 -15.80 4.22
CA GLN A 80 -12.13 -16.16 5.59
C GLN A 80 -12.39 -17.67 5.69
N ILE A 81 -11.60 -18.36 6.51
CA ILE A 81 -11.78 -19.77 6.85
C ILE A 81 -12.28 -19.86 8.30
N GLY A 82 -13.58 -20.09 8.46
CA GLY A 82 -14.23 -20.07 9.77
C GLY A 82 -14.22 -18.66 10.36
N SER A 83 -13.55 -18.49 11.51
CA SER A 83 -13.38 -17.18 12.16
C SER A 83 -12.07 -16.47 11.80
N VAL A 84 -11.23 -17.07 10.97
CA VAL A 84 -9.87 -16.59 10.68
C VAL A 84 -9.80 -16.06 9.26
N TRP A 85 -9.10 -14.95 9.08
CA TRP A 85 -8.73 -14.41 7.78
C TRP A 85 -7.35 -14.89 7.37
N GLU A 86 -7.26 -15.52 6.20
CA GLU A 86 -6.03 -15.96 5.60
C GLU A 86 -5.66 -15.06 4.43
N GLN A 87 -4.35 -14.85 4.25
CA GLN A 87 -3.78 -14.11 3.12
C GLN A 87 -2.77 -15.01 2.43
N LYS A 88 -2.93 -15.21 1.12
CA LYS A 88 -2.06 -16.08 0.32
C LYS A 88 -1.67 -15.39 -0.97
N PHE A 89 -0.43 -15.56 -1.39
CA PHE A 89 0.00 -15.05 -2.68
C PHE A 89 -0.20 -16.11 -3.76
N ALA A 90 -0.43 -15.66 -4.99
CA ALA A 90 -0.40 -16.55 -6.15
C ALA A 90 0.97 -17.25 -6.22
N GLY A 91 0.96 -18.59 -6.21
CA GLY A 91 2.15 -19.43 -6.17
C GLY A 91 2.95 -19.36 -4.86
N GLY A 92 2.45 -18.70 -3.81
CA GLY A 92 3.15 -18.55 -2.52
C GLY A 92 4.27 -17.51 -2.51
N GLU A 93 4.42 -16.73 -3.59
CA GLU A 93 5.53 -15.80 -3.77
C GLU A 93 5.04 -14.42 -4.24
N GLN A 94 5.80 -13.37 -3.93
CA GLN A 94 5.44 -11.98 -4.26
C GLN A 94 5.94 -11.57 -5.65
N PHE A 95 5.65 -12.36 -6.68
CA PHE A 95 6.15 -12.12 -8.03
C PHE A 95 5.13 -11.44 -8.95
N PHE A 96 5.62 -10.48 -9.76
CA PHE A 96 4.89 -9.81 -10.82
C PHE A 96 4.99 -10.64 -12.12
N ARG A 97 4.30 -11.79 -12.15
CA ARG A 97 4.35 -12.73 -13.26
C ARG A 97 3.00 -13.33 -13.64
N TYR A 98 1.93 -12.84 -13.02
CA TYR A 98 0.58 -13.37 -13.18
C TYR A 98 -0.29 -12.42 -13.99
N ALA A 99 -1.25 -12.98 -14.72
CA ALA A 99 -2.33 -12.20 -15.32
C ALA A 99 -3.47 -12.05 -14.30
N TRP A 100 -4.04 -10.85 -14.21
CA TRP A 100 -5.19 -10.58 -13.34
C TRP A 100 -6.46 -11.33 -13.77
N ASP A 101 -6.63 -11.54 -15.07
CA ASP A 101 -7.75 -12.31 -15.61
C ASP A 101 -7.82 -13.73 -15.04
N ASP A 102 -6.66 -14.33 -14.72
CA ASP A 102 -6.55 -15.69 -14.21
C ASP A 102 -6.75 -15.79 -12.69
N ARG A 103 -7.02 -14.68 -11.98
CA ARG A 103 -7.06 -14.64 -10.49
C ARG A 103 -7.90 -15.74 -9.83
N TYR A 104 -8.97 -16.22 -10.47
CA TYR A 104 -9.81 -17.28 -9.92
C TYR A 104 -9.23 -18.69 -10.04
N THR A 105 -8.33 -18.91 -11.01
CA THR A 105 -7.78 -20.23 -11.36
C THR A 105 -6.37 -20.44 -10.84
N LEU A 106 -5.69 -19.39 -10.37
CA LEU A 106 -4.36 -19.47 -9.78
C LEU A 106 -4.34 -20.30 -8.49
N THR A 107 -3.21 -20.95 -8.24
CA THR A 107 -2.94 -21.62 -6.97
C THR A 107 -2.46 -20.61 -5.93
N TYR A 108 -3.05 -20.64 -4.74
CA TYR A 108 -2.73 -19.73 -3.64
C TYR A 108 -2.16 -20.54 -2.47
N LEU A 109 -0.94 -20.19 -2.05
CA LEU A 109 -0.18 -20.86 -0.99
C LEU A 109 0.22 -19.87 0.10
#